data_AF-A0A7J4EBL1-F1
#
_entry.id   AF-A0A7J4EBL1-F1
#
_cell.length_a   1.000
_cell.length_b   1.000
_cell.length_c   1.000
_cell.angle_alpha   90.00
_cell.angle_beta   90.00
_cell.angle_gamma   90.00
#
_symmetry.space_group_name_H-M   'P 1'
#
loop_
_entity.id
_entity.type
_entity.pdbx_description
1 polymer ?
#
loop_
_entity_poly.entity_id
_entity_poly.type
_entity_poly.pdbx_seq_one_letter_code
_entity_poly.pdbx_strand_id
1 'polypeptide(L)' 'MGKEAKTKEEVFEAIEKQDVKFIGLWFTDILGRLKSVAISVSELETAFDEGMGFDGSS' A
#
# COMPACT_ATOMS: atom_id res chain seq x y z
N MET A 1 -11.66 -0.85 -17.64
CA MET A 1 -11.17 -1.11 -16.26
C MET A 1 -9.67 -1.34 -16.36
N GLY A 2 -8.87 -0.66 -15.53
CA GLY A 2 -7.42 -0.83 -15.52
C GLY A 2 -7.06 -2.28 -15.20
N LYS A 3 -5.93 -2.76 -15.74
CA LYS A 3 -5.42 -4.09 -15.43
C LYS A 3 -5.19 -4.17 -13.92
N GLU A 4 -5.86 -5.10 -13.26
CA GLU A 4 -5.71 -5.36 -11.83
C GLU A 4 -4.37 -6.08 -11.63
N ALA A 5 -3.47 -5.51 -10.82
CA ALA A 5 -2.22 -6.17 -10.45
C ALA A 5 -2.50 -7.20 -9.36
N LYS A 6 -2.11 -8.46 -9.57
CA LYS A 6 -2.45 -9.59 -8.68
C LYS A 6 -1.24 -10.21 -8.00
N THR A 7 -0.04 -9.92 -8.48
CA THR A 7 1.22 -10.40 -7.86
C THR A 7 2.10 -9.23 -7.43
N LYS A 8 3.09 -9.52 -6.56
CA LYS A 8 4.08 -8.53 -6.09
C LYS A 8 4.82 -7.90 -7.28
N GLU A 9 5.19 -8.71 -8.26
CA GLU A 9 5.91 -8.29 -9.46
C GLU A 9 5.07 -7.35 -10.33
N GLU A 10 3.79 -7.68 -10.56
CA GLU A 10 2.89 -6.81 -11.34
C GLU A 10 2.68 -5.44 -10.67
N VAL A 11 2.70 -5.39 -9.32
CA VAL A 11 2.63 -4.13 -8.57
C VAL A 11 3.89 -3.30 -8.76
N PHE A 12 5.08 -3.89 -8.65
CA PHE A 12 6.35 -3.18 -8.85
C PHE A 12 6.52 -2.69 -10.29
N GLU A 13 6.15 -3.50 -11.30
CA GLU A 13 6.10 -3.05 -12.70
C GLU A 13 5.17 -1.84 -12.87
N ALA A 14 4.00 -1.85 -12.21
CA ALA A 14 3.05 -0.75 -12.26
C ALA A 14 3.58 0.52 -11.58
N ILE A 15 4.32 0.38 -10.47
CA ILE A 15 4.97 1.49 -9.75
C ILE A 15 6.02 2.16 -10.64
N GLU A 16 6.91 1.38 -11.25
CA GLU A 16 7.95 1.91 -12.15
C GLU A 16 7.33 2.60 -13.36
N LYS A 17 6.37 1.94 -14.02
CA LYS A 17 5.72 2.47 -15.23
C LYS A 17 4.97 3.78 -15.01
N GLN A 18 4.45 3.99 -13.79
CA GLN A 18 3.65 5.17 -13.44
C GLN A 18 4.42 6.21 -12.61
N ASP A 19 5.70 5.98 -12.35
CA ASP A 19 6.56 6.82 -11.51
C ASP A 19 5.96 7.11 -10.11
N VAL A 20 5.36 6.09 -9.50
CA VAL A 20 4.71 6.22 -8.17
C VAL A 20 5.76 6.47 -7.10
N LYS A 21 5.53 7.46 -6.24
CA LYS A 21 6.44 7.82 -5.14
C LYS A 21 5.98 7.33 -3.77
N PHE A 22 4.67 7.24 -3.58
CA PHE A 22 4.04 6.87 -2.31
C PHE A 22 2.85 5.95 -2.54
N ILE A 23 2.61 5.06 -1.59
CA ILE A 23 1.51 4.11 -1.59
C ILE A 23 0.66 4.36 -0.35
N GLY A 24 -0.66 4.47 -0.55
CA GLY A 24 -1.62 4.54 0.54
C GLY A 24 -2.10 3.14 0.92
N LEU A 25 -1.76 2.69 2.12
CA LEU A 25 -2.34 1.49 2.71
C LEU A 25 -3.68 1.86 3.35
N TRP A 26 -4.78 1.46 2.73
CA TRP A 26 -6.13 1.77 3.17
C TRP A 26 -6.68 0.66 4.06
N PHE A 27 -7.36 1.08 5.12
CA PHE A 27 -8.09 0.19 6.02
C PHE A 27 -9.30 0.92 6.59
N THR A 28 -10.14 0.19 7.30
CA THR A 28 -11.35 0.73 7.91
C THR A 28 -11.29 0.53 9.42
N ASP A 29 -11.63 1.55 10.20
CA ASP A 29 -11.74 1.42 11.65
C ASP A 29 -13.01 0.68 12.08
N ILE A 30 -13.17 0.45 13.39
CA ILE A 30 -14.33 -0.27 13.94
C ILE A 30 -15.68 0.44 13.72
N LEU A 31 -15.68 1.74 13.40
CA LEU A 31 -16.88 2.52 13.11
C LEU A 31 -17.17 2.61 11.60
N GLY A 32 -16.38 1.91 10.77
CA GLY A 32 -16.56 1.91 9.33
C GLY A 32 -15.89 3.09 8.61
N ARG A 33 -15.02 3.86 9.28
CA ARG A 33 -14.38 5.04 8.67
C ARG A 33 -13.13 4.61 7.91
N LEU A 34 -12.99 5.10 6.68
CA LEU A 34 -11.77 4.93 5.89
C LEU A 34 -10.60 5.67 6.56
N LYS A 35 -9.51 4.94 6.78
CA LYS A 35 -8.23 5.42 7.30
C LYS A 35 -7.12 4.99 6.34
N SER A 36 -5.98 5.66 6.42
CA SER A 36 -4.85 5.36 5.55
C SER A 36 -3.51 5.69 6.19
N VAL A 37 -2.49 4.89 5.89
CA VAL A 37 -1.08 5.21 6.15
C VAL A 37 -0.36 5.33 4.81
N ALA A 38 0.43 6.39 4.63
CA ALA A 38 1.27 6.55 3.45
C ALA A 38 2.65 5.96 3.71
N ILE A 39 3.14 5.13 2.78
CA ILE A 39 4.48 4.55 2.80
C ILE A 39 5.22 4.88 1.51
N SER A 40 6.54 4.86 1.55
CA SER A 40 7.41 4.96 0.38
C SER A 40 7.44 3.64 -0.42
N VAL A 41 7.89 3.71 -1.67
CA VAL A 41 8.12 2.51 -2.50
C VAL A 41 9.12 1.55 -1.84
N SER A 42 10.15 2.07 -1.18
CA SER A 42 11.15 1.26 -0.47
C SER A 42 10.56 0.48 0.70
N GLU A 43 9.57 1.04 1.39
CA GLU A 43 8.89 0.35 2.51
C GLU A 43 7.89 -0.71 2.02
N LEU A 44 7.41 -0.60 0.77
CA LEU A 44 6.43 -1.54 0.22
C LEU A 44 6.98 -2.96 0.11
N GLU A 45 8.28 -3.12 -0.19
CA GLU A 45 8.90 -4.44 -0.29
C GLU A 45 8.83 -5.18 1.05
N THR A 46 9.25 -4.52 2.14
CA THR A 46 9.12 -5.04 3.51
C THR A 46 7.65 -5.23 3.90
N ALA A 47 6.76 -4.31 3.51
CA ALA A 47 5.34 -4.41 3.80
C ALA A 47 4.69 -5.68 3.24
N PHE A 48 5.12 -6.16 2.08
CA PHE A 48 4.62 -7.41 1.50
C PHE A 48 5.06 -8.65 2.28
N ASP A 49 6.26 -8.63 2.87
CA ASP A 49 6.86 -9.82 3.49
C ASP A 49 6.61 -9.89 5.00
N GLU A 50 6.69 -8.75 5.69
CA GLU A 50 6.61 -8.64 7.15
C GLU A 50 5.36 -7.87 7.63
N GLY A 51 4.67 -7.17 6.73
CA GLY A 51 3.61 -6.23 7.08
C GLY A 51 4.13 -4.86 7.51
N MET A 52 3.22 -3.97 7.92
CA MET A 52 3.56 -2.63 8.42
C MET A 52 2.93 -2.37 9.78
N GLY A 53 3.76 -1.94 10.74
CA GLY A 53 3.29 -1.43 12.01
C GLY A 53 2.78 0.01 11.88
N PHE A 54 1.71 0.34 12.59
CA PHE A 54 1.20 1.70 12.73
C PHE A 54 0.61 1.90 14.14
N ASP A 55 0.58 3.15 14.62
CA ASP A 55 -0.09 3.49 15.87
C ASP A 55 -1.61 3.63 15.65
N GLY A 56 -2.37 2.71 16.22
CA GLY A 56 -3.83 2.61 16.07
C GLY A 56 -4.65 3.46 17.05
N SER A 57 -4.03 4.34 17.84
CA SER A 57 -4.74 5.18 18.82
C SER A 57 -5.58 6.32 18.21
N SER A 58 -5.60 6.48 16.88
CA SER A 58 -6.24 7.59 16.12
C SER A 58 -7.63 7.31 15.55
#